data_AF-A0A9E5FG25-F1
#
_entry.id   AF-A0A9E5FG25-F1
#
_cell.length_a   1.000
_cell.length_b   1.000
_cell.length_c   1.000
_cell.angle_alpha   90.00
_cell.angle_beta   90.00
_cell.angle_gamma   90.00
#
_symmetry.space_group_name_H-M   'P 1'
#
loop_
_entity.id
_entity.type
_entity.pdbx_description
1 polymer ?
#
loop_
_entity_poly.entity_id
_entity_poly.type
_entity_poly.pdbx_seq_one_letter_code
_entity_poly.pdbx_strand_id
1 'polypeptide(L)'
;MAPGLVQLAKHRQSSTFQILGIATTDAASVQSFVNQHAGMNWPIAHSTDIAGVARLGAFNETFRVAGYEAKPLLMLIDPQGRLVWTDGHSRFKHLDPDQSLRELEAAIDKALGKKTGG
;
A
#
# COMPACT_ATOMS: atom_id res chain seq x y z
N MET A 1 -2.66 -9.41 -6.25
CA MET A 1 -1.75 -8.47 -6.95
C MET A 1 -2.53 -7.18 -7.20
N ALA A 2 -1.91 -6.01 -7.31
CA ALA A 2 -2.63 -4.72 -7.37
C ALA A 2 -2.46 -3.99 -8.72
N PRO A 3 -2.98 -4.54 -9.84
CA PRO A 3 -2.94 -3.86 -11.14
C PRO A 3 -3.57 -2.47 -11.09
N GLY A 4 -4.56 -2.26 -10.22
CA GLY A 4 -5.14 -0.94 -9.98
C GLY A 4 -4.17 0.07 -9.37
N LEU A 5 -3.20 -0.33 -8.54
CA LEU A 5 -2.16 0.59 -8.06
C LEU A 5 -1.17 0.98 -9.16
N VAL A 6 -0.86 0.06 -10.08
CA VAL A 6 -0.06 0.36 -11.27
C VAL A 6 -0.79 1.36 -12.17
N GLN A 7 -2.10 1.17 -12.38
CA GLN A 7 -2.93 2.12 -13.12
C GLN A 7 -2.98 3.47 -12.41
N LEU A 8 -3.25 3.51 -11.11
CA LEU A 8 -3.25 4.73 -10.30
C LEU A 8 -1.92 5.50 -10.41
N ALA A 9 -0.79 4.79 -10.29
CA ALA A 9 0.54 5.36 -10.43
C ALA A 9 0.77 5.97 -11.82
N LYS A 10 0.30 5.29 -12.88
CA LYS A 10 0.37 5.79 -14.26
C LYS A 10 -0.53 7.01 -14.48
N HIS A 11 -1.79 6.95 -14.02
CA HIS A 11 -2.76 8.02 -14.20
C HIS A 11 -2.38 9.29 -13.44
N ARG A 12 -1.72 9.14 -12.29
CA ARG A 12 -1.40 10.25 -11.42
C ARG A 12 0.08 10.67 -11.48
N GLN A 13 0.88 10.22 -12.47
CA GLN A 13 2.32 10.56 -12.69
C GLN A 13 2.64 12.06 -12.46
N SER A 14 2.77 12.46 -11.20
CA SER A 14 2.84 13.86 -10.80
C SER A 14 3.66 13.95 -9.52
N SER A 15 4.30 15.10 -9.34
CA SER A 15 5.12 15.46 -8.19
C SER A 15 4.36 15.56 -6.85
N THR A 16 3.06 15.26 -6.83
CA THR A 16 2.17 15.54 -5.68
C THR A 16 1.91 14.35 -4.77
N PHE A 17 2.20 13.13 -5.20
CA PHE A 17 2.13 11.93 -4.37
C PHE A 17 3.18 10.91 -4.81
N GLN A 18 3.57 10.03 -3.90
CA GLN A 18 4.51 8.95 -4.17
C GLN A 18 3.96 7.64 -3.58
N ILE A 19 4.25 6.54 -4.26
CA ILE A 19 3.97 5.19 -3.73
C ILE A 19 5.27 4.65 -3.17
N LEU A 20 5.19 3.97 -2.03
CA LEU A 20 6.28 3.21 -1.44
C LEU A 20 5.74 1.83 -1.08
N GLY A 21 6.38 0.77 -1.58
CA GLY A 21 6.12 -0.59 -1.11
C GLY A 21 6.95 -0.91 0.13
N ILE A 22 6.41 -1.72 1.03
CA ILE A 22 7.17 -2.33 2.13
C ILE A 22 6.91 -3.83 2.08
N ALA A 23 7.97 -4.63 1.98
CA ALA A 23 7.90 -6.07 1.92
C ALA A 23 8.62 -6.72 3.11
N THR A 24 8.04 -7.78 3.67
CA THR A 24 8.62 -8.54 4.80
C THR A 24 9.54 -9.67 4.34
N THR A 25 10.25 -9.48 3.22
CA THR A 25 11.11 -10.48 2.58
C THR A 25 12.48 -9.89 2.26
N ASP A 26 13.42 -10.69 1.78
CA ASP A 26 14.75 -10.24 1.36
C ASP A 26 14.75 -9.45 0.03
N ALA A 27 15.85 -8.76 -0.24
CA ALA A 27 16.04 -7.93 -1.44
C ALA A 27 15.93 -8.72 -2.76
N ALA A 28 16.44 -9.96 -2.80
CA ALA A 28 16.42 -10.77 -4.02
C ALA A 28 14.98 -11.20 -4.36
N SER A 29 14.19 -11.55 -3.35
CA SER A 29 12.76 -11.82 -3.49
C SER A 29 11.98 -10.60 -3.98
N VAL A 30 12.27 -9.40 -3.45
CA VAL A 30 11.67 -8.15 -3.96
C VAL A 30 12.07 -7.89 -5.40
N GLN A 31 13.34 -8.01 -5.76
CA GLN A 31 13.81 -7.77 -7.12
C GLN A 31 13.20 -8.76 -8.11
N SER A 32 13.14 -10.04 -7.75
CA SER A 32 12.47 -11.08 -8.54
C SER A 32 10.99 -10.72 -8.77
N PHE A 33 10.30 -10.27 -7.72
CA PHE A 33 8.92 -9.81 -7.82
C PHE A 33 8.77 -8.61 -8.76
N VAL A 34 9.62 -7.59 -8.65
CA VAL A 34 9.60 -6.41 -9.54
C VAL A 34 9.82 -6.81 -10.99
N ASN A 35 10.81 -7.67 -11.26
CA ASN A 35 11.15 -8.12 -12.62
C ASN A 35 9.99 -8.86 -13.31
N GLN A 36 9.16 -9.56 -12.54
CA GLN A 36 8.00 -10.29 -13.05
C GLN A 36 6.78 -9.40 -13.33
N HIS A 37 6.79 -8.14 -12.87
CA HIS A 37 5.63 -7.27 -12.86
C HIS A 37 5.93 -5.92 -13.51
N ALA A 38 5.68 -5.86 -14.82
CA ALA A 38 5.85 -4.64 -15.60
C ALA A 38 5.00 -3.47 -15.05
N GLY A 39 5.63 -2.31 -14.89
CA GLY A 39 4.94 -1.06 -14.52
C GLY A 39 4.96 -0.70 -13.03
N MET A 40 5.54 -1.53 -12.16
CA MET A 40 5.92 -1.09 -10.81
C MET A 40 7.23 -0.31 -10.90
N ASN A 41 7.12 1.02 -10.89
CA ASN A 41 8.26 1.93 -10.99
C ASN A 41 8.52 2.71 -9.69
N TRP A 42 7.86 2.33 -8.60
CA TRP A 42 8.05 2.94 -7.29
C TRP A 42 9.04 2.15 -6.44
N PRO A 43 9.71 2.80 -5.46
CA PRO A 43 10.59 2.11 -4.54
C PRO A 43 9.82 1.08 -3.69
N ILE A 44 10.46 -0.06 -3.41
CA ILE A 44 9.98 -1.07 -2.48
C ILE A 44 11.07 -1.29 -1.43
N ALA A 45 10.82 -0.83 -0.21
CA ALA A 45 11.64 -1.17 0.94
C ALA A 45 11.41 -2.63 1.35
N HIS A 46 12.44 -3.24 1.92
CA HIS A 46 12.39 -4.63 2.35
C HIS A 46 12.97 -4.77 3.75
N SER A 47 12.39 -5.66 4.55
CA SER A 47 12.86 -5.97 5.90
C SER A 47 12.50 -7.40 6.27
N THR A 48 13.42 -8.13 6.88
CA THR A 48 13.12 -9.43 7.50
C THR A 48 12.64 -9.27 8.95
N ASP A 49 12.68 -8.05 9.51
CA ASP A 49 12.07 -7.73 10.80
C ASP A 49 10.56 -7.56 10.66
N ILE A 50 9.86 -8.70 10.75
CA ILE A 50 8.39 -8.76 10.70
C ILE A 50 7.77 -7.93 11.83
N ALA A 51 8.37 -7.92 13.03
CA ALA A 51 7.85 -7.19 14.18
C ALA A 51 7.95 -5.66 13.98
N GLY A 52 9.00 -5.18 13.31
CA GLY A 52 9.14 -3.79 12.91
C GLY A 52 8.06 -3.37 11.91
N VAL A 53 7.83 -4.16 10.86
CA VAL A 53 6.78 -3.86 9.85
C VAL A 53 5.38 -3.97 10.45
N ALA A 54 5.16 -4.93 11.34
CA ALA A 54 3.93 -5.11 12.10
C ALA A 54 3.49 -3.85 12.87
N ARG A 55 4.45 -3.11 13.46
CA ARG A 55 4.18 -1.86 14.20
C ARG A 55 3.58 -0.75 13.33
N LEU A 56 3.66 -0.85 12.01
CA LEU A 56 2.99 0.07 11.07
C LEU A 56 1.48 -0.20 10.94
N GLY A 57 0.91 -1.06 11.79
CA GLY A 57 -0.51 -1.46 11.72
C GLY A 57 -0.76 -2.66 10.81
N ALA A 58 0.29 -3.26 10.26
CA ALA A 58 0.22 -4.42 9.38
C ALA A 58 0.22 -5.77 10.13
N PHE A 59 -0.13 -5.80 11.43
CA PHE A 59 -0.03 -7.01 12.26
C PHE A 59 -1.36 -7.73 12.49
N ASN A 60 -1.29 -9.06 12.56
CA ASN A 60 -2.38 -9.93 12.98
C ASN A 60 -2.25 -10.37 14.44
N GLU A 61 -2.72 -9.57 15.40
CA GLU A 61 -2.68 -9.98 16.83
C GLU A 61 -3.52 -11.23 17.14
N THR A 62 -4.50 -11.55 16.29
CA THR A 62 -5.47 -12.64 16.49
C THR A 62 -5.02 -13.99 15.92
N PHE A 63 -3.99 -14.02 15.06
CA PHE A 63 -3.44 -15.27 14.49
C PHE A 63 -1.92 -15.30 14.69
N ARG A 64 -1.47 -16.06 15.68
CA ARG A 64 -0.04 -16.26 16.01
C ARG A 64 0.58 -17.44 15.25
N VAL A 65 0.22 -17.63 14.00
CA VAL A 65 0.84 -18.68 13.17
C VAL A 65 2.07 -18.10 12.50
N ALA A 66 3.23 -18.72 12.74
CA ALA A 66 4.49 -18.38 12.11
C ALA A 66 4.33 -18.28 10.58
N GLY A 67 4.57 -17.10 10.01
CA GLY A 67 4.45 -16.82 8.57
C GLY A 67 3.13 -16.15 8.12
N TYR A 68 2.18 -15.92 9.03
CA TYR A 68 0.88 -15.26 8.77
C TYR A 68 0.70 -13.92 9.51
N GLU A 69 1.78 -13.37 10.07
CA GLU A 69 1.73 -12.21 10.93
C GLU A 69 1.46 -10.89 10.19
N ALA A 70 1.74 -10.84 8.88
CA ALA A 70 1.60 -9.64 8.07
C ALA A 70 0.23 -9.60 7.35
N LYS A 71 -0.60 -8.61 7.72
CA LYS A 71 -1.81 -8.25 6.97
C LYS A 71 -1.44 -7.19 5.93
N PRO A 72 -1.66 -7.44 4.63
CA PRO A 72 -1.52 -6.40 3.62
C PRO A 72 -2.36 -5.18 4.01
N LEU A 73 -1.73 -4.02 3.96
CA LEU A 73 -2.30 -2.74 4.39
C LEU A 73 -1.92 -1.68 3.37
N LEU A 74 -2.89 -0.87 2.97
CA LEU A 74 -2.64 0.38 2.27
C LEU A 74 -2.82 1.53 3.25
N MET A 75 -1.92 2.50 3.14
CA MET A 75 -1.91 3.71 3.96
C MET A 75 -1.66 4.91 3.06
N LEU A 76 -2.35 6.01 3.34
CA LEU A 76 -2.03 7.33 2.83
C LEU A 76 -1.50 8.16 4.00
N ILE A 77 -0.29 8.68 3.84
CA ILE A 77 0.42 9.48 4.84
C ILE A 77 0.64 10.87 4.25
N ASP A 78 0.36 11.92 5.02
CA ASP A 78 0.60 13.30 4.59
C ASP A 78 2.08 13.71 4.75
N PRO A 79 2.49 14.89 4.25
CA PRO A 79 3.88 15.36 4.38
C PRO A 79 4.34 15.60 5.83
N GLN A 80 3.43 15.64 6.81
CA GLN A 80 3.74 15.74 8.24
C GLN A 80 3.88 14.37 8.91
N GLY A 81 3.76 13.28 8.14
CA GLY A 81 3.83 11.92 8.65
C GLY A 81 2.54 11.43 9.31
N ARG A 82 1.40 12.11 9.11
CA ARG A 82 0.12 11.70 9.69
C ARG A 82 -0.61 10.74 8.78
N LEU A 83 -1.17 9.68 9.35
CA LEU A 83 -2.08 8.77 8.65
C LEU A 83 -3.39 9.49 8.33
N VAL A 84 -3.70 9.66 7.05
CA VAL A 84 -4.93 10.33 6.60
C VAL A 84 -5.97 9.36 6.04
N TRP A 85 -5.56 8.16 5.62
CA TRP A 85 -6.44 7.09 5.19
C TRP A 85 -5.76 5.72 5.25
N THR A 86 -6.56 4.66 5.38
CA THR A 86 -6.12 3.26 5.26
C THR A 86 -7.23 2.40 4.67
N ASP A 87 -6.88 1.32 3.96
CA ASP A 87 -7.84 0.33 3.45
C ASP A 87 -8.41 -0.58 4.55
N GLY A 88 -7.97 -0.42 5.81
CA GLY A 88 -8.47 -1.21 6.94
C GLY A 88 -8.30 -2.72 6.75
N HIS A 89 -7.22 -3.13 6.07
CA HIS A 89 -6.91 -4.51 5.70
C HIS A 89 -7.94 -5.13 4.74
N SER A 90 -8.45 -4.37 3.78
CA SER A 90 -9.46 -4.81 2.81
C SER A 90 -9.09 -6.13 2.14
N ARG A 91 -7.81 -6.31 1.78
CA ARG A 91 -7.31 -7.56 1.18
C ARG A 91 -7.39 -8.75 2.12
N PHE A 92 -7.10 -8.56 3.41
CA PHE A 92 -7.20 -9.61 4.42
C PHE A 92 -8.67 -9.97 4.71
N LYS A 93 -9.56 -8.98 4.60
CA LYS A 93 -11.01 -9.14 4.76
C LYS A 93 -11.73 -9.60 3.49
N HIS A 94 -11.00 -9.88 2.40
CA HIS A 94 -11.56 -10.25 1.10
C HIS A 94 -12.61 -9.25 0.56
N LEU A 95 -12.43 -7.95 0.82
CA LEU A 95 -13.28 -6.90 0.28
C LEU A 95 -12.97 -6.62 -1.20
N ASP A 96 -13.91 -5.96 -1.87
CA ASP A 96 -13.79 -5.60 -3.29
C ASP A 96 -12.58 -4.66 -3.53
N PRO A 97 -11.57 -5.08 -4.31
CA PRO A 97 -10.41 -4.26 -4.60
C PRO A 97 -10.74 -2.96 -5.34
N ASP A 98 -11.79 -2.93 -6.16
CA ASP A 98 -12.17 -1.73 -6.91
C ASP A 98 -12.77 -0.67 -5.98
N GLN A 99 -13.48 -1.12 -4.94
CA GLN A 99 -13.92 -0.23 -3.87
C GLN A 99 -12.73 0.39 -3.13
N SER A 100 -11.75 -0.40 -2.68
CA SER A 100 -10.58 0.12 -1.99
C SER A 100 -9.79 1.12 -2.83
N LEU A 101 -9.72 0.91 -4.15
CA LEU A 101 -9.05 1.84 -5.08
C LEU A 101 -9.82 3.16 -5.21
N ARG A 102 -11.15 3.12 -5.35
CA ARG A 102 -11.99 4.33 -5.38
C ARG A 102 -11.86 5.14 -4.08
N GLU A 103 -11.85 4.46 -2.94
CA GLU A 103 -11.66 5.11 -1.63
C GLU A 103 -10.27 5.74 -1.49
N LEU A 104 -9.23 5.06 -1.96
CA LEU A 104 -7.87 5.61 -2.01
C LEU A 104 -7.80 6.86 -2.90
N GLU A 105 -8.39 6.81 -4.10
CA GLU A 105 -8.43 7.95 -5.01
C GLU A 105 -9.13 9.16 -4.38
N ALA A 106 -10.30 8.95 -3.78
CA ALA A 106 -11.03 9.99 -3.07
C ALA A 106 -10.21 10.56 -1.89
N ALA A 107 -9.50 9.72 -1.15
CA ALA A 107 -8.63 10.15 -0.07
C ALA A 107 -7.44 10.99 -0.58
N ILE A 108 -6.83 10.62 -1.70
CA ILE A 108 -5.78 11.41 -2.34
C ILE A 108 -6.32 12.76 -2.79
N ASP A 109 -7.47 12.80 -3.47
CA ASP A 109 -8.04 14.07 -3.94
C ASP A 109 -8.41 15.01 -2.79
N LYS A 110 -8.98 14.46 -1.71
CA LYS A 110 -9.22 15.19 -0.47
C LYS A 110 -7.93 15.75 0.14
N ALA A 111 -6.87 14.93 0.22
CA ALA A 111 -5.58 15.34 0.78
C ALA A 111 -4.90 16.44 -0.06
N LEU A 112 -5.10 16.41 -1.38
CA LEU A 112 -4.58 17.42 -2.31
C LEU A 112 -5.47 18.66 -2.42
N GLY A 113 -6.59 18.73 -1.70
CA GLY A 113 -7.54 19.84 -1.77
C GLY A 113 -8.29 19.94 -3.10
N LYS A 114 -8.30 18.87 -3.91
CA LYS A 114 -9.08 18.80 -5.14
C LYS A 114 -10.53 18.51 -4.79
N LYS A 115 -11.45 19.42 -5.14
CA LYS A 115 -12.88 19.14 -5.03
C LYS A 115 -13.22 17.98 -5.96
N THR A 116 -13.75 16.88 -5.42
CA THR A 116 -14.47 15.88 -6.20
C THR A 116 -15.62 16.62 -6.89
N GLY A 117 -15.60 16.66 -8.23
CA GLY A 117 -16.65 17.29 -9.02
C GLY A 117 -17.99 16.63 -8.68
N GLY A 118 -18.99 17.47 -8.38
CA GLY A 118 -20.37 17.04 -8.14
C GLY A 118 -21.11 16.72 -9.43
#